data_AF-A0A7S0L7D7-F1
#
_entry.id   AF-A0A7S0L7D7-F1
#
_cell.length_a   1.000
_cell.length_b   1.000
_cell.length_c   1.000
_cell.angle_alpha   90.00
_cell.angle_beta   90.00
_cell.angle_gamma   90.00
#
_symmetry.space_group_name_H-M   'P 1'
#
loop_
_entity.id
_entity.type
_entity.pdbx_description
1 polymer ?
#
loop_
_entity_poly.entity_id
_entity_poly.type
_entity_poly.pdbx_seq_one_letter_code
_entity_poly.pdbx_strand_id
1 'polypeptide(L)'
;ERQAALAAVSDALRTSPRLTANVGPLIEALKPRLADNQLALVLAALAALGGLAQGAGRPVKALLKLAVPEMLQIMGDGKPQVREAALEALEKWVAEISFEPLLPLLPRALAIESPAGRAKLLLWLSRYAPALDPAADV
;
A
#
# COMPACT_ATOMS: atom_id res chain seq x y z
N GLU A 1 -6.98 18.42 -15.84
CA GLU A 1 -5.81 18.70 -14.98
C GLU A 1 -5.48 17.61 -13.95
N ARG A 2 -6.44 17.11 -13.15
CA ARG A 2 -6.15 16.15 -12.05
C ARG A 2 -5.61 14.77 -12.49
N GLN A 3 -6.08 14.22 -13.60
CA GLN A 3 -5.52 12.98 -14.18
C GLN A 3 -4.14 13.18 -14.82
N ALA A 4 -3.86 14.37 -15.35
CA ALA A 4 -2.56 14.67 -15.94
C ALA A 4 -1.46 14.75 -14.87
N ALA A 5 -1.79 15.24 -13.66
CA ALA A 5 -0.87 15.23 -12.53
C ALA A 5 -0.51 13.80 -12.08
N LEU A 6 -1.50 12.89 -12.03
CA LEU A 6 -1.26 11.48 -11.68
C LEU A 6 -0.44 10.74 -12.75
N ALA A 7 -0.77 10.94 -14.03
CA ALA A 7 -0.01 10.37 -15.13
C ALA A 7 1.43 10.90 -15.18
N ALA A 8 1.62 12.21 -14.94
CA ALA A 8 2.94 12.82 -14.85
C ALA A 8 3.75 12.30 -13.66
N VAL A 9 3.12 12.02 -12.52
CA VAL A 9 3.78 11.37 -11.37
C VAL A 9 4.20 9.95 -11.70
N SER A 10 3.33 9.15 -12.32
CA SER A 10 3.66 7.78 -12.75
C SER A 10 4.78 7.75 -13.78
N ASP A 11 4.80 8.67 -14.75
CA ASP A 11 5.81 8.70 -15.80
C ASP A 11 7.15 9.29 -15.31
N ALA A 12 7.10 10.27 -14.39
CA ALA A 12 8.29 10.80 -13.70
C ALA A 12 8.95 9.75 -12.80
N LEU A 13 8.16 8.92 -12.11
CA LEU A 13 8.65 7.78 -11.31
C LEU A 13 9.37 6.74 -12.18
N ARG A 14 8.94 6.58 -13.43
CA ARG A 14 9.54 5.63 -14.38
C ARG A 14 10.85 6.12 -15.01
N THR A 15 11.06 7.44 -15.05
CA THR A 15 12.17 8.06 -15.80
C THR A 15 13.30 8.63 -14.93
N SER A 16 13.12 8.77 -13.60
CA SER A 16 14.15 9.35 -12.74
C SER A 16 14.44 8.53 -11.47
N PRO A 17 15.56 7.78 -11.41
CA PRO A 17 16.02 7.11 -10.19
C PRO A 17 16.41 8.08 -9.04
N ARG A 18 16.40 9.40 -9.28
CA ARG A 18 16.64 10.46 -8.27
C ARG A 18 15.41 10.88 -7.46
N LEU A 19 14.20 10.45 -7.86
CA LEU A 19 12.97 10.68 -7.06
C LEU A 19 12.90 9.80 -5.81
N THR A 20 13.73 8.76 -5.74
CA THR A 20 13.95 7.90 -4.55
C THR A 20 14.19 8.68 -3.25
N ALA A 21 14.74 9.89 -3.34
CA ALA A 21 15.04 10.72 -2.16
C ALA A 21 13.84 11.51 -1.59
N ASN A 22 12.73 11.68 -2.33
CA ASN A 22 11.64 12.57 -1.90
C ASN A 22 10.23 12.06 -2.27
N VAL A 23 9.99 10.77 -2.06
CA VAL A 23 8.68 10.13 -2.27
C VAL A 23 7.65 10.42 -1.16
N GLY A 24 8.07 10.93 0.01
CA GLY A 24 7.17 11.25 1.13
C GLY A 24 6.05 12.24 0.79
N PRO A 25 6.34 13.42 0.20
CA PRO A 25 5.32 14.38 -0.23
C PRO A 25 4.35 13.82 -1.27
N LEU A 26 4.81 12.90 -2.14
CA LEU A 26 3.94 12.24 -3.12
C LEU A 26 2.94 11.31 -2.43
N ILE A 27 3.38 10.55 -1.42
CA ILE A 27 2.49 9.71 -0.61
C ILE A 27 1.44 10.60 0.08
N GLU A 28 1.84 11.71 0.70
CA GLU A 28 0.89 12.65 1.33
C GLU A 28 -0.14 13.22 0.34
N ALA A 29 0.27 13.51 -0.89
CA ALA A 29 -0.64 13.99 -1.93
C ALA A 29 -1.63 12.90 -2.41
N LEU A 30 -1.23 11.63 -2.36
CA LEU A 30 -2.04 10.49 -2.80
C LEU A 30 -3.02 9.99 -1.74
N LYS A 31 -2.70 10.10 -0.44
CA LYS A 31 -3.57 9.60 0.65
C LYS A 31 -5.01 10.12 0.57
N PRO A 32 -5.29 11.42 0.36
CA PRO A 32 -6.66 11.91 0.24
C PRO A 32 -7.44 11.31 -0.95
N ARG A 33 -6.74 10.83 -1.99
CA ARG A 33 -7.36 10.24 -3.18
C ARG A 33 -7.97 8.86 -2.90
N LEU A 34 -7.61 8.23 -1.80
CA LEU A 34 -8.18 6.96 -1.36
C LEU A 34 -9.62 7.10 -0.87
N ALA A 35 -10.03 8.31 -0.49
CA ALA A 35 -11.41 8.65 -0.08
C ALA A 35 -12.22 9.34 -1.20
N ASP A 36 -11.71 9.40 -2.43
CA ASP A 36 -12.44 9.99 -3.55
C ASP A 36 -13.65 9.13 -3.95
N ASN A 37 -14.74 9.79 -4.36
CA ASN A 37 -15.95 9.11 -4.83
C ASN A 37 -15.79 8.44 -6.21
N GLN A 38 -14.75 8.82 -6.96
CA GLN A 38 -14.48 8.27 -8.28
C GLN A 38 -13.59 7.03 -8.15
N LEU A 39 -14.17 5.86 -8.45
CA LEU A 39 -13.46 4.57 -8.41
C LEU A 39 -12.13 4.61 -9.18
N ALA A 40 -12.11 5.21 -10.37
CA ALA A 40 -10.90 5.30 -11.19
C ALA A 40 -9.75 6.05 -10.49
N LEU A 41 -10.06 7.07 -9.68
CA LEU A 41 -9.05 7.83 -8.93
C LEU A 41 -8.51 7.03 -7.75
N VAL A 42 -9.39 6.33 -7.03
CA VAL A 42 -8.99 5.45 -5.92
C VAL A 42 -8.06 4.34 -6.43
N LEU A 43 -8.43 3.67 -7.53
CA LEU A 43 -7.61 2.62 -8.13
C LEU A 43 -6.27 3.16 -8.64
N ALA A 44 -6.26 4.33 -9.29
CA ALA A 44 -5.03 4.96 -9.76
C ALA A 44 -4.11 5.36 -8.58
N ALA A 45 -4.67 5.86 -7.48
CA ALA A 45 -3.91 6.21 -6.29
C ALA A 45 -3.27 4.99 -5.63
N LEU A 46 -4.01 3.88 -5.52
CA LEU A 46 -3.48 2.60 -5.02
C LEU A 46 -2.36 2.06 -5.91
N ALA A 47 -2.56 2.09 -7.23
CA ALA A 47 -1.53 1.69 -8.18
C ALA A 47 -0.27 2.56 -8.06
N ALA A 48 -0.42 3.89 -7.89
CA ALA A 48 0.68 4.81 -7.70
C ALA A 48 1.42 4.57 -6.37
N LEU A 49 0.70 4.32 -5.26
CA LEU A 49 1.32 3.98 -3.96
C LEU A 49 2.12 2.67 -4.03
N GLY A 50 1.63 1.67 -4.76
CA GLY A 50 2.39 0.44 -5.02
C GLY A 50 3.62 0.67 -5.90
N GLY A 51 3.47 1.45 -6.98
CA GLY A 51 4.57 1.79 -7.88
C GLY A 51 5.65 2.64 -7.21
N LEU A 52 5.27 3.51 -6.27
CA LEU A 52 6.20 4.28 -5.44
C LEU A 52 7.11 3.37 -4.61
N ALA A 53 6.58 2.29 -4.03
CA ALA A 53 7.41 1.33 -3.30
C ALA A 53 8.44 0.65 -4.22
N GLN A 54 8.00 0.14 -5.37
CA GLN A 54 8.88 -0.50 -6.34
C GLN A 54 9.96 0.47 -6.88
N GLY A 55 9.58 1.72 -7.14
CA GLY A 55 10.52 2.74 -7.62
C GLY A 55 11.48 3.25 -6.55
N ALA A 56 11.05 3.30 -5.28
CA ALA A 56 11.89 3.72 -4.16
C ALA A 56 12.82 2.60 -3.67
N GLY A 57 12.39 1.35 -3.76
CA GLY A 57 13.08 0.17 -3.24
C GLY A 57 13.12 0.11 -1.71
N ARG A 58 14.11 -0.61 -1.15
CA ARG A 58 14.29 -0.79 0.30
C ARG A 58 14.19 0.49 1.17
N PRO A 59 14.69 1.68 0.75
CA PRO A 59 14.51 2.93 1.50
C PRO A 59 13.05 3.29 1.83
N VAL A 60 12.07 2.76 1.09
CA VAL A 60 10.64 2.99 1.35
C VAL A 60 10.20 2.51 2.74
N LYS A 61 10.98 1.65 3.41
CA LYS A 61 10.74 1.22 4.80
C LYS A 61 10.57 2.41 5.76
N ALA A 62 11.29 3.52 5.53
CA ALA A 62 11.15 4.73 6.35
C ALA A 62 9.76 5.39 6.23
N LEU A 63 9.04 5.13 5.13
CA LEU A 63 7.74 5.71 4.80
C LEU A 63 6.57 4.74 5.04
N LEU A 64 6.85 3.57 5.61
CA LEU A 64 5.84 2.56 5.92
C LEU A 64 4.71 3.14 6.78
N LYS A 65 5.04 3.88 7.84
CA LYS A 65 4.05 4.49 8.73
C LYS A 65 3.19 5.57 8.05
N LEU A 66 3.65 6.07 6.90
CA LEU A 66 2.97 7.11 6.16
C LEU A 66 1.95 6.54 5.16
N ALA A 67 2.31 5.48 4.42
CA ALA A 67 1.47 4.94 3.35
C ALA A 67 0.65 3.70 3.75
N VAL A 68 1.29 2.74 4.43
CA VAL A 68 0.74 1.40 4.66
C VAL A 68 -0.55 1.41 5.48
N PRO A 69 -0.70 2.24 6.54
CA PRO A 69 -1.96 2.29 7.29
C PRO A 69 -3.17 2.61 6.43
N GLU A 70 -3.05 3.54 5.49
CA GLU A 70 -4.17 3.95 4.63
C GLU A 70 -4.56 2.84 3.64
N MET A 71 -3.56 2.15 3.07
CA MET A 71 -3.80 0.98 2.21
C MET A 71 -4.41 -0.19 2.98
N LEU A 72 -4.04 -0.37 4.26
CA LEU A 72 -4.67 -1.35 5.12
C LEU A 72 -6.13 -0.98 5.41
N GLN A 73 -6.43 0.28 5.76
CA GLN A 73 -7.79 0.72 6.08
C GLN A 73 -8.76 0.60 4.89
N ILE A 74 -8.31 0.94 3.68
CA ILE A 74 -9.18 0.88 2.49
C ILE A 74 -9.56 -0.55 2.07
N MET A 75 -8.94 -1.58 2.67
CA MET A 75 -9.44 -2.96 2.59
C MET A 75 -10.87 -3.10 3.12
N GLY A 76 -11.36 -2.12 3.91
CA GLY A 76 -12.75 -2.03 4.35
C GLY A 76 -13.74 -1.56 3.29
N ASP A 77 -13.30 -1.06 2.13
CA ASP A 77 -14.20 -0.53 1.09
C ASP A 77 -15.19 -1.60 0.62
N GLY A 78 -16.45 -1.19 0.39
CA GLY A 78 -17.52 -2.09 -0.06
C GLY A 78 -17.27 -2.72 -1.44
N LYS A 79 -16.48 -2.06 -2.29
CA LYS A 79 -16.22 -2.48 -3.67
C LYS A 79 -15.06 -3.49 -3.71
N PRO A 80 -15.28 -4.71 -4.26
CA PRO A 80 -14.23 -5.73 -4.34
C PRO A 80 -12.96 -5.26 -5.06
N GLN A 81 -13.11 -4.50 -6.14
CA GLN A 81 -11.99 -4.00 -6.94
C GLN A 81 -11.05 -3.08 -6.16
N VAL A 82 -11.58 -2.26 -5.25
CA VAL A 82 -10.76 -1.39 -4.38
C VAL A 82 -9.95 -2.25 -3.43
N ARG A 83 -10.57 -3.29 -2.83
CA ARG A 83 -9.88 -4.22 -1.95
C ARG A 83 -8.81 -5.06 -2.67
N GLU A 84 -9.04 -5.44 -3.92
CA GLU A 84 -8.00 -6.09 -4.75
C GLU A 84 -6.82 -5.16 -5.01
N ALA A 85 -7.08 -3.93 -5.45
CA ALA A 85 -6.01 -2.97 -5.73
C ALA A 85 -5.21 -2.59 -4.47
N ALA A 86 -5.87 -2.52 -3.32
CA ALA A 86 -5.20 -2.24 -2.04
C ALA A 86 -4.27 -3.38 -1.63
N LEU A 87 -4.73 -4.63 -1.82
CA LEU A 87 -3.92 -5.81 -1.58
C LEU A 87 -2.71 -5.87 -2.51
N GLU A 88 -2.89 -5.59 -3.80
CA GLU A 88 -1.80 -5.55 -4.77
C GLU A 88 -0.76 -4.47 -4.41
N ALA A 89 -1.22 -3.30 -3.96
CA ALA A 89 -0.33 -2.26 -3.48
C ALA A 89 0.45 -2.72 -2.24
N LEU A 90 -0.20 -3.36 -1.26
CA LEU A 90 0.46 -3.91 -0.07
C LEU A 90 1.51 -4.98 -0.41
N GLU A 91 1.22 -5.89 -1.35
CA GLU A 91 2.17 -6.90 -1.84
C GLU A 91 3.43 -6.26 -2.42
N LYS A 92 3.29 -5.18 -3.19
CA LYS A 92 4.44 -4.42 -3.73
C LYS A 92 5.29 -3.82 -2.62
N TRP A 93 4.68 -3.39 -1.52
CA TRP A 93 5.44 -2.93 -0.35
C TRP A 93 6.15 -4.10 0.35
N VAL A 94 5.46 -5.20 0.61
CA VAL A 94 6.05 -6.39 1.26
C VAL A 94 7.23 -6.94 0.45
N ALA A 95 7.15 -6.92 -0.88
CA ALA A 95 8.25 -7.34 -1.76
C ALA A 95 9.54 -6.54 -1.54
N GLU A 96 9.45 -5.25 -1.19
CA GLU A 96 10.61 -4.37 -1.02
C GLU A 96 11.18 -4.38 0.40
N ILE A 97 10.33 -4.55 1.42
CA ILE A 97 10.72 -4.33 2.83
C ILE A 97 10.47 -5.53 3.76
N SER A 98 10.06 -6.67 3.20
CA SER A 98 9.56 -7.86 3.92
C SER A 98 8.26 -7.60 4.70
N PHE A 99 7.67 -8.67 5.25
CA PHE A 99 6.40 -8.58 5.96
C PHE A 99 6.54 -8.11 7.41
N GLU A 100 7.62 -8.47 8.09
CA GLU A 100 7.85 -8.20 9.52
C GLU A 100 7.66 -6.72 9.92
N PRO A 101 8.12 -5.71 9.14
CA PRO A 101 7.92 -4.31 9.52
C PRO A 101 6.47 -3.84 9.54
N LEU A 102 5.54 -4.60 8.95
CA LEU A 102 4.11 -4.28 8.94
C LEU A 102 3.42 -4.73 10.23
N LEU A 103 3.99 -5.67 11.00
CA LEU A 103 3.39 -6.23 12.22
C LEU A 103 2.86 -5.16 13.19
N PRO A 104 3.57 -4.06 13.49
CA PRO A 104 3.07 -3.03 14.40
C PRO A 104 1.84 -2.28 13.89
N LEU A 105 1.54 -2.33 12.59
CA LEU A 105 0.39 -1.67 11.97
C LEU A 105 -0.87 -2.53 11.96
N LEU A 106 -0.72 -3.86 12.06
CA LEU A 106 -1.81 -4.82 11.91
C LEU A 106 -2.92 -4.71 12.96
N PRO A 107 -2.66 -4.46 14.27
CA PRO A 107 -3.73 -4.40 15.26
C PRO A 107 -4.82 -3.38 14.90
N ARG A 108 -4.43 -2.21 14.40
CA ARG A 108 -5.37 -1.18 13.94
C ARG A 108 -6.07 -1.56 12.64
N ALA A 109 -5.38 -2.23 11.72
CA ALA A 109 -5.97 -2.70 10.47
C ALA A 109 -7.04 -3.77 10.68
N LEU A 110 -6.86 -4.65 11.67
CA LEU A 110 -7.83 -5.70 11.99
C LEU A 110 -9.15 -5.14 12.57
N ALA A 111 -9.16 -3.89 13.04
CA ALA A 111 -10.35 -3.21 13.53
C ALA A 111 -11.31 -2.74 12.42
N ILE A 112 -11.00 -2.95 11.13
CA ILE A 112 -11.91 -2.66 10.01
C ILE A 112 -13.27 -3.32 10.24
N GLU A 113 -14.35 -2.55 10.14
CA GLU A 113 -15.71 -3.01 10.42
C GLU A 113 -16.26 -3.96 9.34
N SER A 114 -15.83 -3.77 8.09
CA SER A 114 -16.24 -4.59 6.95
C SER A 114 -15.85 -6.06 7.15
N PRO A 115 -16.81 -7.00 7.29
CA PRO A 115 -16.49 -8.41 7.49
C PRO A 115 -15.71 -9.00 6.31
N ALA A 116 -16.07 -8.63 5.07
CA ALA A 116 -15.38 -9.07 3.87
C ALA A 116 -13.94 -8.50 3.80
N GLY A 117 -13.76 -7.23 4.18
CA GLY A 117 -12.45 -6.61 4.26
C GLY A 117 -11.56 -7.27 5.30
N ARG A 118 -12.09 -7.52 6.50
CA ARG A 118 -11.39 -8.19 7.58
C ARG A 118 -11.01 -9.64 7.22
N ALA A 119 -11.93 -10.40 6.65
CA ALA A 119 -11.66 -11.76 6.19
C ALA A 119 -10.54 -11.80 5.14
N LYS A 120 -10.58 -10.86 4.19
CA LYS A 120 -9.54 -10.76 3.15
C LYS A 120 -8.19 -10.37 3.72
N LEU A 121 -8.16 -9.41 4.66
CA LEU A 121 -6.94 -9.04 5.37
C LEU A 121 -6.35 -10.27 6.10
N LEU A 122 -7.15 -10.97 6.90
CA LEU A 122 -6.70 -12.17 7.61
C LEU A 122 -6.15 -13.27 6.67
N LEU A 123 -6.83 -13.52 5.55
CA LEU A 123 -6.39 -14.49 4.54
C LEU A 123 -5.06 -14.08 3.88
N TRP A 124 -4.81 -12.78 3.76
CA TRP A 124 -3.52 -12.28 3.29
C TRP A 124 -2.43 -12.48 4.34
N LEU A 125 -2.69 -12.10 5.59
CA LEU A 125 -1.74 -12.27 6.70
C LEU A 125 -1.33 -13.74 6.88
N SER A 126 -2.27 -14.68 6.72
CA SER A 126 -1.99 -16.12 6.87
C SER A 126 -0.94 -16.64 5.88
N ARG A 127 -0.72 -15.97 4.74
CA ARG A 127 0.32 -16.34 3.77
C ARG A 127 1.73 -16.12 4.31
N TYR A 128 1.89 -15.16 5.22
CA TYR A 128 3.18 -14.83 5.83
C TYR A 128 3.38 -15.49 7.18
N ALA A 129 2.38 -16.20 7.71
CA ALA A 129 2.52 -16.93 8.97
C ALA A 129 3.76 -17.86 9.02
N PRO A 130 4.11 -18.61 7.96
CA PRO A 130 5.34 -19.41 7.96
C PRO A 130 6.63 -18.59 8.06
N ALA A 131 6.64 -17.38 7.49
CA ALA A 131 7.80 -16.48 7.53
C ALA A 131 7.96 -15.75 8.88
N LEU A 132 7.01 -15.95 9.79
CA LEU A 132 6.99 -15.36 11.13
C LEU A 132 7.18 -16.42 12.21
N ASP A 133 7.38 -17.68 11.82
CA ASP A 133 7.64 -18.74 12.76
C ASP A 133 9.00 -18.49 13.45
N PRO A 134 9.03 -18.20 14.76
CA PRO A 134 10.30 -18.01 15.47
C PRO A 134 11.18 -19.27 15.47
N ALA A 135 10.63 -20.44 15.11
CA ALA A 135 11.38 -21.68 14.93
C ALA A 135 11.97 -21.85 13.51
N ALA A 136 11.64 -20.99 12.55
CA ALA A 136 12.19 -21.06 11.19
C ALA A 136 13.64 -20.55 11.07
N ASP A 137 14.15 -19.88 12.12
CA ASP A 137 15.54 -19.41 12.24
C ASP A 137 16.49 -20.45 12.90
N VAL A 138 16.06 -21.71 13.06
CA VAL A 138 16.86 -22.82 13.66
C VAL A 138 17.30 -23.84 12.61
#